data_AF-A0A925Y213-F1
#
_entry.id   AF-A0A925Y213-F1
#
_cell.length_a   1.000
_cell.length_b   1.000
_cell.length_c   1.000
_cell.angle_alpha   90.00
_cell.angle_beta   90.00
_cell.angle_gamma   90.00
#
_symmetry.space_group_name_H-M   'P 1'
#
loop_
_entity.id
_entity.type
_entity.pdbx_description
1 polymer ?
#
loop_
_entity_poly.entity_id
_entity_poly.type
_entity_poly.pdbx_seq_one_letter_code
_entity_poly.pdbx_strand_id
1 'polypeptide(L)'
;MTEANNGPQAEEKAESKEPAVTFVHSSNFPEILDRLGMTLALTTYQAGKLCFLSSYQGRLRLLMRTYNRAMGLFAHPGGLLLGTNNQVWSFVKAPHLLPLYYPDQKYDNLFMPQTAYVTGAVAIHDLFLLEKDICFVNTLFSCVARVSNRHSFVPLWQPPFITRLMPEDRCHLHGIALQNGRLRYAVALGSTNHAAGW
;
A
#
# COMPACT_ATOMS: atom_id res chain seq x y z
N MET A 1 36.37 20.17 48.53
CA MET A 1 36.00 19.17 47.50
C MET A 1 34.67 18.59 47.90
N THR A 2 33.60 19.05 47.29
CA THR A 2 32.23 18.55 47.46
C THR A 2 31.76 18.14 46.08
N GLU A 3 31.67 16.83 45.84
CA GLU A 3 31.26 16.26 44.57
C GLU A 3 29.76 16.47 44.35
N ALA A 4 29.42 17.09 43.23
CA ALA A 4 28.04 17.24 42.77
C ALA A 4 27.61 15.94 42.06
N ASN A 5 26.57 15.32 42.62
CA ASN A 5 25.94 14.12 42.09
C ASN A 5 25.01 14.49 40.92
N ASN A 6 25.52 14.41 39.69
CA ASN A 6 24.71 14.57 38.47
C ASN A 6 24.23 13.18 38.00
N GLY A 7 23.12 12.72 38.56
CA GLY A 7 22.36 11.61 37.98
C GLY A 7 21.75 12.01 36.63
N PRO A 8 21.61 11.07 35.67
CA PRO A 8 21.03 11.38 34.36
C PRO A 8 19.55 11.75 34.53
N GLN A 9 19.19 12.97 34.13
CA GLN A 9 17.81 13.41 34.01
C GLN A 9 17.14 12.57 32.92
N ALA A 10 16.02 11.93 33.27
CA ALA A 10 15.18 11.24 32.30
C ALA A 10 14.62 12.26 31.32
N GLU A 11 15.08 12.21 30.07
CA GLU A 11 14.47 12.97 28.98
C GLU A 11 13.04 12.47 28.77
N GLU A 12 12.09 13.35 29.07
CA GLU A 12 10.67 13.16 28.80
C GLU A 12 10.47 13.04 27.28
N LYS A 13 10.19 11.83 26.79
CA LYS A 13 9.85 11.60 25.38
C LYS A 13 8.60 12.42 25.05
N ALA A 14 8.79 13.51 24.28
CA ALA A 14 7.70 14.25 23.69
C ALA A 14 6.86 13.30 22.82
N GLU A 15 5.66 12.96 23.31
CA GLU A 15 4.68 12.18 22.57
C GLU A 15 4.18 13.04 21.41
N SER A 16 4.68 12.79 20.19
CA SER A 16 4.17 13.45 18.98
C SER A 16 2.74 12.98 18.73
N LYS A 17 1.73 13.70 19.24
CA LYS A 17 0.33 13.43 18.92
C LYS A 17 0.12 13.69 17.42
N GLU A 18 -0.07 12.63 16.64
CA GLU A 18 -0.57 12.77 15.27
C GLU A 18 -1.88 13.59 15.30
N PRO A 19 -2.09 14.53 14.37
CA PRO A 19 -3.28 15.37 14.35
C PRO A 19 -4.55 14.51 14.24
N ALA A 20 -5.60 14.93 14.94
CA ALA A 20 -6.90 14.26 14.87
C ALA A 20 -7.43 14.30 13.43
N VAL A 21 -7.75 13.12 12.88
CA VAL A 21 -8.34 13.02 11.54
C VAL A 21 -9.84 13.18 11.65
N THR A 22 -10.36 14.19 10.95
CA THR A 22 -11.79 14.39 10.73
C THR A 22 -12.16 13.94 9.33
N PHE A 23 -13.38 13.43 9.15
CA PHE A 23 -13.89 13.01 7.85
C PHE A 23 -15.38 13.32 7.74
N VAL A 24 -15.84 13.53 6.52
CA VAL A 24 -17.24 13.72 6.16
C VAL A 24 -17.60 12.65 5.15
N HIS A 25 -18.78 12.05 5.29
CA HIS A 25 -19.30 11.05 4.36
C HIS A 25 -20.80 11.23 4.19
N SER A 26 -21.35 10.73 3.08
CA SER A 26 -22.79 10.65 2.87
C SER A 26 -23.43 9.76 3.93
N SER A 27 -24.62 10.15 4.41
CA SER A 27 -25.31 9.45 5.51
C SER A 27 -25.60 7.98 5.24
N ASN A 28 -25.79 7.61 3.97
CA ASN A 28 -26.07 6.24 3.53
C ASN A 28 -24.80 5.39 3.31
N PHE A 29 -23.60 5.95 3.41
CA PHE A 29 -22.37 5.20 3.09
C PHE A 29 -22.11 3.98 4.01
N PRO A 30 -22.29 4.07 5.34
CA PRO A 30 -22.16 2.89 6.21
C PRO A 30 -23.14 1.77 5.84
N GLU A 31 -24.39 2.13 5.53
CA GLU A 31 -25.41 1.17 5.11
C GLU A 31 -25.03 0.46 3.80
N ILE A 32 -24.44 1.18 2.84
CA ILE A 32 -23.95 0.58 1.60
C ILE A 32 -22.86 -0.46 1.91
N LEU A 33 -21.90 -0.13 2.79
CA LEU A 33 -20.84 -1.06 3.19
C LEU A 33 -21.41 -2.31 3.87
N ASP A 34 -22.39 -2.14 4.76
CA ASP A 34 -23.07 -3.26 5.44
C ASP A 34 -23.83 -4.15 4.45
N ARG A 35 -24.61 -3.56 3.55
CA ARG A 35 -25.37 -4.30 2.52
C ARG A 35 -24.48 -5.08 1.57
N LEU A 36 -23.30 -4.54 1.24
CA LEU A 36 -22.31 -5.20 0.39
C LEU A 36 -21.45 -6.21 1.17
N GLY A 37 -21.42 -6.14 2.51
CA GLY A 37 -20.53 -6.96 3.35
C GLY A 37 -19.05 -6.66 3.07
N MET A 38 -18.70 -5.40 2.82
CA MET A 38 -17.36 -5.00 2.38
C MET A 38 -16.71 -3.96 3.30
N THR A 39 -15.38 -4.02 3.36
CA THR A 39 -14.54 -2.91 3.83
C THR A 39 -13.86 -2.28 2.61
N LEU A 40 -13.89 -0.95 2.53
CA LEU A 40 -13.14 -0.20 1.52
C LEU A 40 -11.75 0.09 2.06
N ALA A 41 -10.72 -0.34 1.34
CA ALA A 41 -9.33 0.02 1.63
C ALA A 41 -8.81 1.00 0.57
N LEU A 42 -8.13 2.06 1.00
CA LEU A 42 -7.52 3.05 0.10
C LEU A 42 -6.19 3.54 0.63
N THR A 43 -5.36 4.05 -0.27
CA THR A 43 -4.05 4.63 0.05
C THR A 43 -4.05 6.12 -0.25
N THR A 44 -3.20 6.87 0.47
CA THR A 44 -2.97 8.29 0.20
C THR A 44 -1.49 8.53 0.00
N TYR A 45 -1.14 9.06 -1.17
CA TYR A 45 0.25 9.25 -1.57
C TYR A 45 0.97 10.28 -0.69
N GLN A 46 0.42 11.49 -0.60
CA GLN A 46 1.05 12.61 0.12
C GLN A 46 1.04 12.42 1.64
N ALA A 47 -0.07 11.91 2.19
CA ALA A 47 -0.19 11.68 3.63
C ALA A 47 0.36 10.32 4.08
N GLY A 48 0.72 9.44 3.15
CA GLY A 48 1.31 8.14 3.44
C GLY A 48 0.39 7.22 4.25
N LYS A 49 -0.93 7.30 4.06
CA LYS A 49 -1.89 6.49 4.85
C LYS A 49 -2.41 5.31 4.05
N LEU A 50 -2.49 4.14 4.70
CA LEU A 50 -3.41 3.07 4.33
C LEU A 50 -4.64 3.17 5.24
N CYS A 51 -5.80 3.40 4.64
CA CYS A 51 -7.07 3.63 5.31
C CYS A 51 -8.01 2.45 5.06
N PHE A 52 -8.66 1.97 6.12
CA PHE A 52 -9.78 1.03 6.03
C PHE A 52 -11.05 1.73 6.50
N LEU A 53 -12.07 1.74 5.65
CA LEU A 53 -13.40 2.25 5.92
C LEU A 53 -14.37 1.08 5.97
N SER A 54 -14.97 0.89 7.14
CA SER A 54 -15.92 -0.19 7.42
C SER A 54 -17.13 0.39 8.14
N SER A 55 -18.27 -0.31 8.10
CA SER A 55 -19.38 -0.01 9.00
C SER A 55 -19.25 -0.88 10.26
N TYR A 56 -19.61 -0.30 11.41
CA TYR A 56 -19.75 -1.03 12.67
C TYR A 56 -20.88 -0.40 13.48
N GLN A 57 -21.89 -1.20 13.83
CA GLN A 57 -23.10 -0.73 14.54
C GLN A 57 -23.77 0.46 13.82
N GLY A 58 -23.84 0.41 12.49
CA GLY A 58 -24.46 1.44 11.65
C GLY A 58 -23.67 2.74 11.53
N ARG A 59 -22.42 2.79 12.00
CA ARG A 59 -21.55 3.97 11.93
C ARG A 59 -20.31 3.68 11.11
N LEU A 60 -19.84 4.68 10.38
CA LEU A 60 -18.57 4.58 9.67
C LEU A 60 -17.42 4.51 10.67
N ARG A 61 -16.53 3.54 10.47
CA ARG A 61 -15.28 3.37 11.19
C ARG A 61 -14.12 3.52 10.23
N LEU A 62 -13.21 4.43 10.58
CA LEU A 62 -11.97 4.67 9.87
C LEU A 62 -10.79 4.15 10.69
N LEU A 63 -10.00 3.23 10.13
CA LEU A 63 -8.71 2.83 10.66
C LEU A 63 -7.60 3.31 9.72
N MET A 64 -6.54 3.87 10.28
CA MET A 64 -5.39 4.33 9.50
C MET A 64 -4.10 3.70 10.00
N ARG A 65 -3.20 3.43 9.05
CA ARG A 65 -1.80 3.07 9.28
C ARG A 65 -0.91 3.96 8.43
N THR A 66 0.20 4.41 9.01
CA THR A 66 1.17 5.27 8.34
C THR A 66 2.26 4.43 7.69
N TYR A 67 2.55 4.72 6.42
CA TYR A 67 3.64 4.17 5.63
C TYR A 67 4.32 5.30 4.86
N ASN A 68 5.60 5.13 4.53
CA ASN A 68 6.30 6.10 3.70
C ASN A 68 5.77 6.04 2.25
N ARG A 69 4.90 7.00 1.87
CA ARG A 69 4.20 7.07 0.57
C ARG A 69 3.48 5.77 0.20
N ALA A 70 2.35 5.50 0.84
CA ALA A 70 1.44 4.41 0.43
C ALA A 70 0.87 4.70 -0.97
N MET A 71 1.01 3.75 -1.89
CA MET A 71 0.63 3.89 -3.31
C MET A 71 -0.22 2.70 -3.76
N GLY A 72 0.33 1.78 -4.55
CA GLY A 72 -0.39 0.60 -5.02
C GLY A 72 -0.94 -0.24 -3.87
N LEU A 73 -2.15 -0.78 -4.03
CA LEU A 73 -2.81 -1.64 -3.05
C LEU A 73 -3.52 -2.77 -3.78
N PHE A 74 -3.31 -4.00 -3.33
CA PHE A 74 -3.96 -5.17 -3.92
C PHE A 74 -4.47 -6.10 -2.83
N ALA A 75 -5.78 -6.32 -2.78
CA ALA A 75 -6.39 -7.29 -1.87
C ALA A 75 -6.57 -8.64 -2.57
N HIS A 76 -6.30 -9.73 -1.86
CA HIS A 76 -6.50 -11.10 -2.35
C HIS A 76 -7.10 -11.98 -1.24
N PRO A 77 -7.57 -13.20 -1.54
CA PRO A 77 -8.26 -14.03 -0.55
C PRO A 77 -7.46 -14.25 0.74
N GLY A 78 -6.13 -14.39 0.64
CA GLY A 78 -5.23 -14.64 1.77
C GLY A 78 -4.68 -13.39 2.48
N GLY A 79 -4.90 -12.18 1.97
CA GLY A 79 -4.14 -11.03 2.46
C GLY A 79 -4.27 -9.75 1.64
N LEU A 80 -3.29 -8.87 1.81
CA LEU A 80 -3.12 -7.66 0.99
C LEU A 80 -1.65 -7.42 0.67
N LEU A 81 -1.42 -6.74 -0.44
CA LEU A 81 -0.12 -6.21 -0.85
C LEU A 81 -0.19 -4.69 -0.84
N LEU A 82 0.87 -4.04 -0.37
CA LEU A 82 0.99 -2.59 -0.34
C LEU A 82 2.32 -2.14 -0.94
N GLY A 83 2.26 -1.28 -1.94
CA GLY A 83 3.41 -0.60 -2.50
C GLY A 83 3.65 0.69 -1.73
N THR A 84 4.89 0.90 -1.30
CA THR A 84 5.32 2.13 -0.64
C THR A 84 6.44 2.79 -1.43
N ASN A 85 7.02 3.88 -0.92
CA ASN A 85 8.10 4.60 -1.58
C ASN A 85 9.22 3.68 -2.08
N ASN A 86 9.62 2.69 -1.28
CA ASN A 86 10.77 1.83 -1.58
C ASN A 86 10.57 0.35 -1.26
N GLN A 87 9.35 -0.07 -0.94
CA GLN A 87 9.05 -1.44 -0.55
C GLN A 87 7.74 -1.94 -1.15
N VAL A 88 7.65 -3.26 -1.30
CA VAL A 88 6.38 -3.98 -1.41
C VAL A 88 6.17 -4.79 -0.14
N TRP A 89 5.12 -4.47 0.60
CA TRP A 89 4.70 -5.19 1.80
C TRP A 89 3.67 -6.26 1.45
N SER A 90 3.84 -7.45 2.03
CA SER A 90 2.86 -8.53 1.99
C SER A 90 2.30 -8.76 3.39
N PHE A 91 0.97 -8.77 3.51
CA PHE A 91 0.26 -9.08 4.74
C PHE A 91 -0.60 -10.32 4.54
N VAL A 92 -0.76 -11.10 5.61
CA VAL A 92 -1.66 -12.25 5.64
C VAL A 92 -2.82 -11.98 6.58
N LYS A 93 -3.99 -12.53 6.24
CA LYS A 93 -5.14 -12.55 7.14
C LYS A 93 -4.87 -13.48 8.33
N ALA A 94 -5.16 -13.00 9.54
CA ALA A 94 -4.98 -13.74 10.78
C ALA A 94 -6.21 -13.67 11.69
N PRO A 95 -7.41 -14.09 11.22
CA PRO A 95 -8.64 -14.01 12.01
C PRO A 95 -8.59 -14.88 13.28
N HIS A 96 -7.79 -15.95 13.28
CA HIS A 96 -7.60 -16.81 14.45
C HIS A 96 -6.97 -16.09 15.65
N LEU A 97 -6.35 -14.93 15.44
CA LEU A 97 -5.79 -14.09 16.51
C LEU A 97 -6.80 -13.10 17.10
N LEU A 98 -7.96 -12.90 16.46
CA LEU A 98 -8.97 -11.94 16.92
C LEU A 98 -9.45 -12.21 18.35
N PRO A 99 -9.74 -13.45 18.79
CA PRO A 99 -10.20 -13.70 20.15
C PRO A 99 -9.17 -13.28 21.22
N LEU A 100 -7.88 -13.27 20.88
CA LEU A 100 -6.81 -12.90 21.79
C LEU A 100 -6.65 -11.37 21.92
N TYR A 101 -6.70 -10.64 20.80
CA TYR A 101 -6.44 -9.20 20.78
C TYR A 101 -7.69 -8.33 20.80
N TYR A 102 -8.82 -8.86 20.34
CA TYR A 102 -10.10 -8.16 20.20
C TYR A 102 -11.26 -9.06 20.65
N PRO A 103 -11.31 -9.43 21.94
CA PRO A 103 -12.32 -10.34 22.48
C PRO A 103 -13.76 -9.84 22.29
N ASP A 104 -13.95 -8.52 22.17
CA ASP A 104 -15.26 -7.89 21.90
C ASP A 104 -15.79 -8.13 20.48
N GLN A 105 -15.08 -8.88 19.63
CA GLN A 105 -15.48 -9.22 18.24
C GLN A 105 -15.81 -8.01 17.36
N LYS A 106 -15.13 -6.88 17.60
CA LYS A 106 -15.31 -5.64 16.83
C LYS A 106 -14.79 -5.73 15.39
N TYR A 107 -13.94 -6.72 15.10
CA TYR A 107 -13.29 -6.90 13.80
C TYR A 107 -13.48 -8.32 13.31
N ASP A 108 -13.53 -8.47 11.99
CA ASP A 108 -13.66 -9.74 11.25
C ASP A 108 -12.31 -10.25 10.71
N ASN A 109 -11.29 -9.39 10.66
CA ASN A 109 -9.95 -9.78 10.28
C ASN A 109 -8.83 -8.95 10.91
N LEU A 110 -7.61 -9.51 10.84
CA LEU A 110 -6.35 -8.84 11.11
C LEU A 110 -5.42 -9.07 9.93
N PHE A 111 -4.78 -8.01 9.46
CA PHE A 111 -3.76 -8.11 8.41
C PHE A 111 -2.38 -7.99 9.04
N MET A 112 -1.67 -9.10 9.11
CA MET A 112 -0.37 -9.20 9.75
C MET A 112 0.74 -9.06 8.70
N PRO A 113 1.66 -8.09 8.81
CA PRO A 113 2.80 -7.99 7.88
C PRO A 113 3.67 -9.24 8.01
N GLN A 114 4.05 -9.84 6.88
CA GLN A 114 4.90 -11.03 6.83
C GLN A 114 6.24 -10.77 6.13
N THR A 115 6.24 -9.95 5.09
CA THR A 115 7.44 -9.71 4.27
C THR A 115 7.41 -8.30 3.71
N ALA A 116 8.58 -7.68 3.62
CA ALA A 116 8.79 -6.44 2.88
C ALA A 116 9.94 -6.65 1.88
N TYR A 117 9.64 -6.53 0.59
CA TYR A 117 10.66 -6.56 -0.46
C TYR A 117 11.18 -5.15 -0.68
N VAL A 118 12.48 -4.94 -0.59
CA VAL A 118 13.10 -3.63 -0.85
C VAL A 118 13.28 -3.47 -2.36
N THR A 119 12.62 -2.48 -2.94
CA THR A 119 12.65 -2.19 -4.38
C THR A 119 13.44 -0.94 -4.73
N GLY A 120 13.69 -0.06 -3.75
CA GLY A 120 14.09 1.32 -4.02
C GLY A 120 12.94 2.16 -4.60
N ALA A 121 13.21 3.44 -4.87
CA ALA A 121 12.21 4.38 -5.34
C ALA A 121 11.84 4.11 -6.80
N VAL A 122 10.83 3.28 -7.01
CA VAL A 122 10.38 2.83 -8.35
C VAL A 122 8.95 3.27 -8.68
N ALA A 123 8.35 4.10 -7.82
CA ALA A 123 6.99 4.64 -7.97
C ALA A 123 5.94 3.54 -8.27
N ILE A 124 5.63 2.73 -7.25
CA ILE A 124 4.74 1.58 -7.36
C ILE A 124 3.28 2.02 -7.38
N HIS A 125 2.68 2.19 -8.55
CA HIS A 125 1.29 2.69 -8.66
C HIS A 125 0.23 1.58 -8.57
N ASP A 126 0.56 0.36 -8.99
CA ASP A 126 -0.38 -0.76 -9.00
C ASP A 126 0.34 -2.09 -8.68
N LEU A 127 -0.40 -3.04 -8.12
CA LEU A 127 0.08 -4.33 -7.61
C LEU A 127 -0.91 -5.42 -7.99
N PHE A 128 -0.39 -6.62 -8.21
CA PHE A 128 -1.21 -7.77 -8.56
C PHE A 128 -0.43 -9.07 -8.38
N LEU A 129 -1.15 -10.18 -8.43
CA LEU A 129 -0.57 -11.52 -8.44
C LEU A 129 -0.66 -12.11 -9.85
N LEU A 130 0.47 -12.55 -10.39
CA LEU A 130 0.50 -13.50 -11.50
C LEU A 130 0.85 -14.85 -10.91
N GLU A 131 -0.14 -15.73 -10.85
CA GLU A 131 -0.06 -17.00 -10.11
C GLU A 131 0.35 -16.78 -8.64
N LYS A 132 1.63 -16.97 -8.31
CA LYS A 132 2.21 -16.76 -6.97
C LYS A 132 3.18 -15.59 -6.90
N ASP A 133 3.54 -15.00 -8.04
CA ASP A 133 4.50 -13.92 -8.11
C ASP A 133 3.83 -12.57 -7.82
N ILE A 134 4.43 -11.84 -6.88
CA ILE A 134 4.05 -10.46 -6.61
C ILE A 134 4.61 -9.58 -7.71
N CYS A 135 3.70 -9.05 -8.52
CA CYS A 135 3.99 -8.18 -9.64
C CYS A 135 3.47 -6.78 -9.36
N PHE A 136 4.09 -5.79 -9.98
CA PHE A 136 3.75 -4.40 -9.79
C PHE A 136 4.06 -3.56 -11.02
N VAL A 137 3.40 -2.42 -11.10
CA VAL A 137 3.70 -1.36 -12.06
C VAL A 137 4.84 -0.51 -11.52
N ASN A 138 5.98 -0.56 -12.22
CA ASN A 138 7.15 0.28 -11.98
C ASN A 138 7.06 1.50 -12.91
N THR A 139 6.41 2.54 -12.39
CA THR A 139 6.11 3.77 -13.15
C THR A 139 7.40 4.48 -13.56
N LEU A 140 8.37 4.56 -12.65
CA LEU A 140 9.63 5.25 -12.91
C LEU A 140 10.41 4.62 -14.08
N PHE A 141 10.31 3.30 -14.27
CA PHE A 141 10.96 2.58 -15.37
C PHE A 141 10.00 2.23 -16.52
N SER A 142 8.76 2.75 -16.51
CA SER A 142 7.74 2.49 -17.55
C SER A 142 7.51 1.00 -17.84
N CYS A 143 7.48 0.15 -16.80
CA CYS A 143 7.35 -1.30 -16.99
C CYS A 143 6.52 -1.98 -15.91
N VAL A 144 6.07 -3.19 -16.22
CA VAL A 144 5.61 -4.17 -15.24
C VAL A 144 6.83 -4.97 -14.77
N ALA A 145 6.96 -5.14 -13.46
CA ALA A 145 8.03 -5.90 -12.84
C ALA A 145 7.49 -6.84 -11.77
N ARG A 146 8.33 -7.78 -11.31
CA ARG A 146 8.09 -8.57 -10.10
C ARG A 146 9.14 -8.32 -9.04
N VAL A 147 8.78 -8.63 -7.79
CA VAL A 147 9.72 -8.60 -6.67
C VAL A 147 10.87 -9.58 -6.88
N SER A 148 12.01 -9.31 -6.22
CA SER A 148 13.23 -10.10 -6.35
C SER A 148 13.97 -10.16 -5.02
N ASN A 149 14.70 -11.25 -4.81
CA ASN A 149 15.58 -11.45 -3.65
C ASN A 149 17.05 -11.10 -3.94
N ARG A 150 17.38 -10.73 -5.18
CA ARG A 150 18.76 -10.43 -5.64
C ARG A 150 18.92 -9.07 -6.30
N HIS A 151 17.81 -8.46 -6.71
CA HIS A 151 17.77 -7.19 -7.42
C HIS A 151 16.65 -6.35 -6.83
N SER A 152 16.65 -5.05 -7.10
CA SER A 152 15.53 -4.16 -6.78
C SER A 152 14.20 -4.67 -7.35
N PHE A 153 14.22 -5.18 -8.58
CA PHE A 153 13.07 -5.77 -9.27
C PHE A 153 13.53 -6.58 -10.48
N VAL A 154 12.64 -7.39 -11.05
CA VAL A 154 12.85 -8.06 -12.34
C VAL A 154 11.77 -7.59 -13.31
N PRO A 155 12.12 -6.90 -14.42
CA PRO A 155 11.14 -6.47 -15.41
C PRO A 155 10.52 -7.68 -16.14
N LEU A 156 9.22 -7.60 -16.41
CA LEU A 156 8.44 -8.64 -17.08
C LEU A 156 7.89 -8.17 -18.43
N TRP A 157 7.45 -6.92 -18.50
CA TRP A 157 6.85 -6.35 -19.70
C TRP A 157 6.96 -4.83 -19.70
N GLN A 158 7.03 -4.22 -20.87
CA GLN A 158 6.95 -2.77 -21.07
C GLN A 158 6.11 -2.46 -22.31
N PRO A 159 5.51 -1.26 -22.43
CA PRO A 159 4.87 -0.84 -23.66
C PRO A 159 5.84 -0.89 -24.86
N PRO A 160 5.38 -1.24 -26.08
CA PRO A 160 6.27 -1.48 -27.22
C PRO A 160 7.02 -0.23 -27.71
N PHE A 161 6.52 0.97 -27.41
CA PHE A 161 7.18 2.23 -27.74
C PHE A 161 8.30 2.61 -26.75
N ILE A 162 8.39 1.96 -25.60
CA ILE A 162 9.52 2.11 -24.67
C ILE A 162 10.69 1.32 -25.22
N THR A 163 11.81 1.99 -25.51
CA THR A 163 12.99 1.34 -26.12
C THR A 163 14.04 0.91 -25.10
N ARG A 164 14.01 1.48 -23.89
CA ARG A 164 14.95 1.16 -22.81
C ARG A 164 14.33 1.40 -21.44
N LEU A 165 14.61 0.51 -20.49
CA LEU A 165 14.28 0.69 -19.08
C LEU A 165 15.25 1.70 -18.44
N MET A 166 14.76 2.91 -18.24
CA MET A 166 15.49 4.00 -17.58
C MET A 166 14.60 4.65 -16.52
N PRO A 167 15.17 5.14 -15.40
CA PRO A 167 14.42 5.76 -14.33
C PRO A 167 13.97 7.19 -14.70
N GLU A 168 13.10 7.29 -15.69
CA GLU A 168 12.79 8.53 -16.39
C GLU A 168 11.29 8.81 -16.47
N ASP A 169 10.43 7.89 -15.99
CA ASP A 169 8.98 7.99 -16.07
C ASP A 169 8.52 8.44 -17.46
N ARG A 170 8.78 7.60 -18.48
CA ARG A 170 8.62 8.02 -19.88
C ARG A 170 7.18 8.10 -20.35
N CYS A 171 6.26 7.43 -19.66
CA CYS A 171 4.86 7.34 -20.09
C CYS A 171 3.86 7.34 -18.92
N HIS A 172 4.35 7.37 -17.68
CA HIS A 172 3.53 7.22 -16.48
C HIS A 172 2.59 6.04 -16.57
N LEU A 173 3.19 4.86 -16.76
CA LEU A 173 2.46 3.61 -16.67
C LEU A 173 1.87 3.51 -15.27
N HIS A 174 0.55 3.51 -15.16
CA HIS A 174 -0.13 3.70 -13.89
C HIS A 174 -0.78 2.41 -13.38
N GLY A 175 -1.51 1.70 -14.24
CA GLY A 175 -2.32 0.56 -13.81
C GLY A 175 -2.40 -0.53 -14.86
N ILE A 176 -2.75 -1.74 -14.42
CA ILE A 176 -2.94 -2.90 -15.28
C ILE A 176 -4.24 -3.62 -14.92
N ALA A 177 -4.79 -4.36 -15.88
CA ALA A 177 -5.88 -5.28 -15.62
C ALA A 177 -5.56 -6.66 -16.19
N LEU A 178 -5.87 -7.67 -15.39
CA LEU A 178 -5.74 -9.07 -15.77
C LEU A 178 -7.02 -9.56 -16.42
N GLN A 179 -6.88 -10.39 -17.46
CA GLN A 179 -7.97 -11.19 -18.02
C GLN A 179 -7.53 -12.65 -18.02
N ASN A 180 -8.32 -13.53 -17.39
CA ASN A 180 -8.01 -14.95 -17.25
C ASN A 180 -6.60 -15.21 -16.68
N GLY A 181 -6.22 -14.45 -15.65
CA GLY A 181 -4.92 -14.58 -14.97
C GLY A 181 -3.71 -14.04 -15.75
N ARG A 182 -3.92 -13.38 -16.89
CA ARG A 182 -2.85 -12.81 -17.72
C ARG A 182 -2.99 -11.31 -17.86
N LEU A 183 -1.86 -10.61 -17.95
CA LEU A 183 -1.82 -9.19 -18.30
C LEU A 183 -2.54 -8.97 -19.63
N ARG A 184 -3.55 -8.09 -19.63
CA ARG A 184 -4.36 -7.82 -20.83
C ARG A 184 -4.43 -6.35 -21.16
N TYR A 185 -4.63 -5.51 -20.16
CA TYR A 185 -4.75 -4.07 -20.34
C TYR A 185 -3.74 -3.35 -19.47
N ALA A 186 -3.26 -2.23 -19.97
CA ALA A 186 -2.37 -1.32 -19.27
C ALA A 186 -2.82 0.11 -19.54
N VAL A 187 -2.73 0.97 -18.53
CA VAL A 187 -3.05 2.38 -18.62
C VAL A 187 -1.78 3.18 -18.39
N ALA A 188 -1.47 4.06 -19.32
CA ALA A 188 -0.38 5.03 -19.26
C ALA A 188 -0.94 6.41 -19.58
N LEU A 189 -0.38 7.47 -19.02
CA LEU A 189 -0.82 8.84 -19.30
C LEU A 189 -0.26 9.37 -20.64
N GLY A 190 0.89 8.83 -21.08
CA GLY A 190 1.51 9.17 -22.35
C GLY A 190 1.85 7.95 -23.22
N SER A 191 2.09 8.20 -24.50
CA SER A 191 2.61 7.22 -25.47
C SER A 191 4.00 7.60 -25.98
N THR A 192 4.79 8.27 -25.14
CA THR A 192 6.12 8.78 -25.49
C THR A 192 7.24 7.93 -24.90
N ASN A 193 8.49 8.25 -25.27
CA ASN A 193 9.69 7.51 -24.90
C ASN A 193 10.87 8.45 -24.56
N HIS A 194 10.58 9.58 -23.94
CA HIS A 194 11.57 10.52 -23.39
C HIS A 194 11.23 10.81 -21.93
N ALA A 195 12.19 11.34 -21.17
CA ALA A 195 12.01 11.57 -19.74
C ALA A 195 10.81 12.48 -19.45
N ALA A 196 9.97 12.06 -18.50
CA ALA A 196 8.74 12.74 -18.07
C ALA A 196 7.77 13.12 -19.21
N GLY A 197 7.72 12.33 -20.28
CA GLY A 197 6.92 12.64 -21.47
C GLY A 197 5.44 12.22 -21.39
N TRP A 198 4.88 12.16 -20.18
CA TRP A 198 3.51 11.73 -19.91
C TRP A 198 2.52 12.88 -19.74
#